data_AF-A0A6S7HE44-F1
#
_entry.id   AF-A0A6S7HE44-F1
#
_cell.length_a   1.000
_cell.length_b   1.000
_cell.length_c   1.000
_cell.angle_alpha   90.00
_cell.angle_beta   90.00
_cell.angle_gamma   90.00
#
_symmetry.space_group_name_H-M   'P 1'
#
loop_
_entity.id
_entity.type
_entity.pdbx_description
1 polymer ?
#
loop_
_entity_poly.entity_id
_entity_poly.type
_entity_poly.pdbx_seq_one_letter_code
_entity_poly.pdbx_strand_id
1 'polypeptide(L)'
;MALASKWQEQGKTDLAEFVSNRGPRVVNEALETAHELTMAEKRLERINKTRIQLLQEHLTQPCRDNCEGIWLRSAAEILEGNGIPVSIFAGAVYDALLRGRGKYRNIYTYGPANCGKTFLISPLKTIYECFVNPASGSFAWVGVDQAEVVYLMI
;
A
#
# COMPACT_ATOMS: atom_id res chain seq x y z
N MET A 1 -14.99 20.64 -18.97
CA MET A 1 -16.23 21.35 -19.35
C MET A 1 -17.29 20.44 -19.97
N ALA A 2 -16.95 19.52 -20.89
CA ALA A 2 -17.93 18.63 -21.54
C ALA A 2 -18.75 17.71 -20.59
N LEU A 3 -18.19 17.29 -19.44
CA LEU A 3 -18.92 16.45 -18.48
C LEU A 3 -19.94 17.26 -17.66
N ALA A 4 -19.58 18.48 -17.26
CA ALA A 4 -20.43 19.37 -16.47
C ALA A 4 -21.65 19.83 -17.28
N SER A 5 -21.47 20.20 -18.56
CA SER A 5 -22.57 20.54 -19.46
C SER A 5 -23.52 19.35 -19.69
N LYS A 6 -22.99 18.12 -19.83
CA LYS A 6 -23.81 16.91 -19.91
C LYS A 6 -24.62 16.61 -18.65
N TRP A 7 -24.07 16.89 -17.46
CA TRP A 7 -24.80 16.69 -16.20
C TRP A 7 -25.91 17.73 -16.00
N GLN A 8 -25.66 18.95 -16.47
CA GLN A 8 -26.65 20.03 -16.49
C GLN A 8 -27.81 19.71 -17.45
N GLU A 9 -27.51 19.17 -18.64
CA GLU A 9 -28.53 18.68 -19.59
C GLU A 9 -29.36 17.49 -19.04
N GLN A 10 -28.78 16.68 -18.14
CA GLN A 10 -29.45 15.56 -17.47
C GLN A 10 -30.17 15.97 -16.17
N GLY A 11 -30.22 17.27 -15.83
CA GLY A 11 -30.88 17.77 -14.62
C GLY A 11 -30.19 17.38 -13.30
N LYS A 12 -28.94 16.91 -13.34
CA LYS A 12 -28.17 16.50 -12.15
C LYS A 12 -27.41 17.69 -11.56
N THR A 13 -28.10 18.78 -11.27
CA THR A 13 -27.51 20.01 -10.70
C THR A 13 -27.43 20.01 -9.18
N ASP A 14 -28.11 19.07 -8.53
CA ASP A 14 -28.23 18.96 -7.06
C ASP A 14 -26.86 18.95 -6.34
N LEU A 15 -25.87 18.24 -6.91
CA LEU A 15 -24.52 18.18 -6.34
C LEU A 15 -23.76 19.50 -6.50
N ALA A 16 -23.93 20.17 -7.64
CA ALA A 16 -23.31 21.46 -7.90
C ALA A 16 -23.93 22.54 -7.00
N GLU A 17 -25.26 22.51 -6.85
CA GLU A 17 -26.00 23.38 -5.95
C GLU A 17 -25.63 23.14 -4.48
N PHE A 18 -25.50 21.89 -4.06
CA PHE A 18 -25.03 21.52 -2.72
C PHE A 18 -23.63 22.05 -2.42
N VAL A 19 -22.70 21.93 -3.37
CA VAL A 19 -21.32 22.43 -3.21
C VAL A 19 -21.27 23.96 -3.25
N SER A 20 -22.04 24.61 -4.12
CA SER A 20 -22.07 26.06 -4.23
C SER A 20 -22.75 26.76 -3.05
N ASN A 21 -23.72 26.10 -2.41
CA ASN A 21 -24.51 26.68 -1.31
C ASN A 21 -23.98 26.35 0.08
N ARG A 22 -22.89 25.58 0.21
CA ARG A 22 -22.33 25.18 1.51
C ARG A 22 -20.87 25.57 1.66
N GLY A 23 -20.48 25.84 2.91
CA GLY A 23 -19.09 26.13 3.24
C GLY A 23 -18.18 24.90 3.04
N PRO A 24 -16.88 25.11 2.77
CA PRO A 24 -15.92 24.04 2.44
C PRO A 24 -15.82 22.97 3.53
N ARG A 25 -16.04 23.34 4.80
CA ARG A 25 -16.06 22.38 5.91
C ARG A 25 -17.14 21.31 5.74
N VAL A 26 -18.37 21.72 5.44
CA VAL A 26 -19.51 20.80 5.30
C VAL A 26 -19.37 19.93 4.06
N VAL A 27 -18.78 20.48 2.99
CA VAL A 27 -18.47 19.70 1.77
C VAL A 27 -17.41 18.65 2.07
N ASN A 28 -16.34 18.99 2.80
CA ASN A 28 -15.30 18.03 3.18
C ASN A 28 -15.85 16.94 4.12
N GLU A 29 -16.62 17.31 5.14
CA GLU A 29 -17.25 16.34 6.05
C GLU A 29 -18.15 15.35 5.29
N ALA A 30 -18.91 15.83 4.29
CA ALA A 30 -19.74 14.98 3.45
C ALA A 30 -18.90 14.05 2.55
N LEU A 31 -17.79 14.54 2.00
CA LEU A 31 -16.86 13.73 1.20
C LEU A 31 -16.16 12.66 2.05
N GLU A 32 -15.71 13.03 3.25
CA GLU A 32 -15.09 12.10 4.20
C GLU A 32 -16.09 11.01 4.61
N THR A 33 -17.30 11.39 4.99
CA THR A 33 -18.36 10.43 5.35
C THR A 33 -18.70 9.51 4.18
N ALA A 34 -18.86 10.04 2.97
CA ALA A 34 -19.12 9.24 1.78
C ALA A 34 -17.94 8.29 1.47
N HIS A 35 -16.70 8.75 1.66
CA HIS A 35 -15.52 7.92 1.49
C HIS A 35 -15.48 6.78 2.51
N GLU A 36 -15.72 7.07 3.79
CA GLU A 36 -15.78 6.06 4.84
C GLU A 36 -16.85 5.01 4.55
N LEU A 37 -18.06 5.43 4.16
CA LEU A 37 -19.15 4.51 3.82
C LEU A 37 -18.81 3.63 2.61
N THR A 38 -18.19 4.20 1.57
CA THR A 38 -17.83 3.44 0.36
C THR A 38 -16.64 2.49 0.56
N MET A 39 -15.76 2.79 1.53
CA MET A 39 -14.60 1.95 1.84
C MET A 39 -14.83 1.00 3.01
N ALA A 40 -15.89 1.18 3.79
CA ALA A 40 -16.18 0.37 4.99
C ALA A 40 -16.23 -1.13 4.69
N GLU A 41 -16.98 -1.54 3.66
CA GLU A 41 -17.10 -2.95 3.26
C GLU A 41 -15.74 -3.52 2.84
N LYS A 42 -15.01 -2.80 1.97
CA LYS A 42 -13.68 -3.20 1.52
C LYS A 42 -12.68 -3.31 2.67
N ARG A 43 -12.73 -2.39 3.63
CA ARG A 43 -11.87 -2.41 4.82
C ARG A 43 -12.21 -3.61 5.71
N LEU A 44 -13.49 -3.89 5.91
CA LEU A 44 -13.95 -5.03 6.72
C LEU A 44 -13.55 -6.37 6.07
N GLU A 45 -13.74 -6.50 4.76
CA GLU A 45 -13.26 -7.68 4.01
C GLU A 45 -11.75 -7.84 4.14
N ARG A 46 -10.99 -6.74 4.05
CA ARG A 46 -9.54 -6.76 4.14
C ARG A 46 -9.04 -7.17 5.53
N ILE A 47 -9.62 -6.63 6.61
CA ILE A 47 -9.24 -6.95 7.99
C ILE A 47 -9.40 -8.44 8.30
N ASN A 48 -10.37 -9.10 7.67
CA ASN A 48 -10.61 -10.54 7.83
C ASN A 48 -9.65 -11.43 7.03
N LYS A 49 -8.77 -10.85 6.20
CA LYS A 49 -7.81 -11.60 5.40
C LYS A 49 -6.45 -11.65 6.08
N THR A 50 -5.81 -12.80 5.95
CA THR A 50 -4.40 -12.96 6.30
C THR A 50 -3.53 -12.26 5.27
N ARG A 51 -2.29 -11.91 5.66
CA ARG A 51 -1.30 -11.33 4.72
C ARG A 51 -1.06 -12.22 3.50
N ILE A 52 -1.08 -13.55 3.69
CA ILE A 52 -0.92 -14.51 2.59
C ILE A 52 -2.12 -14.48 1.63
N GLN A 53 -3.35 -14.37 2.14
CA GLN A 53 -4.52 -14.22 1.29
C GLN A 53 -4.47 -12.92 0.49
N LEU A 54 -4.06 -11.81 1.11
CA LEU A 54 -3.88 -10.53 0.41
C LEU A 54 -2.81 -10.64 -0.71
N LEU A 55 -1.72 -11.35 -0.44
CA LEU A 55 -0.69 -11.63 -1.46
C LEU A 55 -1.24 -12.46 -2.62
N GLN A 56 -2.01 -13.51 -2.32
CA GLN A 56 -2.62 -14.39 -3.32
C GLN A 56 -3.65 -13.66 -4.17
N GLU A 57 -4.48 -12.81 -3.58
CA GLU A 57 -5.42 -11.96 -4.31
C GLU A 57 -4.70 -11.00 -5.25
N HIS A 58 -3.60 -10.38 -4.79
CA HIS A 58 -2.80 -9.51 -5.65
C HIS A 58 -2.15 -10.27 -6.81
N LEU A 59 -1.80 -11.55 -6.63
CA LEU A 59 -1.28 -12.41 -7.70
C LEU A 59 -2.28 -12.60 -8.85
N THR A 60 -3.59 -12.57 -8.55
CA THR A 60 -4.65 -12.73 -9.57
C THR A 60 -4.92 -11.44 -10.35
N GLN A 61 -4.38 -10.31 -9.90
CA GLN A 61 -4.55 -9.03 -10.56
C GLN A 61 -3.59 -8.92 -11.76
N PRO A 62 -4.02 -8.29 -12.87
CA PRO A 62 -3.13 -8.06 -14.00
C PRO A 62 -1.96 -7.15 -13.56
N CYS A 63 -0.77 -7.42 -14.11
CA CYS A 63 0.35 -6.48 -13.91
C CYS A 63 0.02 -5.13 -14.58
N ARG A 64 0.70 -4.06 -14.16
CA ARG A 64 0.59 -2.75 -14.81
C ARG A 64 1.06 -2.82 -16.26
N ASP A 65 0.56 -1.90 -17.09
CA ASP A 65 1.04 -1.74 -18.46
C ASP A 65 2.57 -1.57 -18.49
N ASN A 66 3.23 -2.22 -19.45
CA ASN A 66 4.69 -2.24 -19.60
C ASN A 66 5.47 -2.78 -18.38
N CYS A 67 4.84 -3.61 -17.55
CA CYS A 67 5.49 -4.27 -16.43
C CYS A 67 6.67 -5.14 -16.87
N GLU A 68 6.49 -5.96 -17.91
CA GLU A 68 7.50 -6.83 -18.56
C GLU A 68 8.39 -7.62 -17.58
N GLY A 69 7.95 -7.82 -16.33
CA GLY A 69 8.78 -8.38 -15.26
C GLY A 69 10.08 -7.60 -14.98
N ILE A 70 10.17 -6.31 -15.34
CA ILE A 70 11.39 -5.50 -15.18
C ILE A 70 11.83 -5.49 -13.72
N TRP A 71 10.90 -5.25 -12.79
CA TRP A 71 11.21 -5.24 -11.36
C TRP A 71 11.80 -6.58 -10.91
N LEU A 72 11.21 -7.70 -11.34
CA LEU A 72 11.66 -9.04 -10.94
C LEU A 72 13.07 -9.33 -11.45
N ARG A 73 13.36 -8.97 -12.70
CA ARG A 73 14.70 -9.11 -13.30
C ARG A 73 15.74 -8.28 -12.54
N SER A 74 15.48 -6.99 -12.32
CA SER A 74 16.38 -6.13 -11.56
C SER A 74 16.55 -6.57 -10.10
N ALA A 75 15.48 -7.08 -9.47
CA ALA A 75 15.56 -7.61 -8.10
C ALA A 75 16.45 -8.86 -8.04
N ALA A 76 16.34 -9.74 -9.03
CA ALA A 76 17.20 -10.93 -9.13
C ALA A 76 18.68 -10.54 -9.33
N GLU A 77 18.98 -9.59 -10.22
CA GLU A 77 20.34 -9.08 -10.45
C GLU A 77 20.93 -8.44 -9.19
N ILE A 78 20.15 -7.65 -8.45
CA ILE A 78 20.58 -7.06 -7.17
C ILE A 78 20.90 -8.16 -6.17
N LEU A 79 20.04 -9.16 -6.02
CA LEU A 79 20.25 -10.26 -5.06
C LEU A 79 21.48 -11.09 -5.43
N GLU A 80 21.63 -11.43 -6.72
CA GLU A 80 22.80 -12.15 -7.24
C GLU A 80 24.10 -11.36 -7.01
N GLY A 81 24.10 -10.06 -7.31
CA GLY A 81 25.26 -9.18 -7.07
C GLY A 81 25.65 -9.05 -5.59
N ASN A 82 24.72 -9.34 -4.67
CA ASN A 82 24.97 -9.39 -3.23
C ASN A 82 25.22 -10.83 -2.72
N GLY A 83 25.28 -11.84 -3.60
CA GLY A 83 25.50 -13.24 -3.23
C GLY A 83 24.32 -13.88 -2.50
N ILE A 84 23.10 -13.36 -2.68
CA ILE A 84 21.88 -13.83 -2.01
C ILE A 84 21.02 -14.58 -3.03
N PRO A 85 20.76 -15.89 -2.85
CA PRO A 85 19.83 -16.60 -3.73
C PRO A 85 18.40 -16.05 -3.59
N VAL A 86 17.72 -15.88 -4.73
CA VAL A 86 16.33 -15.38 -4.77
C VAL A 86 15.39 -16.22 -3.89
N SER A 87 15.57 -17.55 -3.89
CA SER A 87 14.77 -18.46 -3.07
C SER A 87 14.92 -18.21 -1.57
N ILE A 88 16.12 -17.85 -1.11
CA ILE A 88 16.38 -17.56 0.31
C ILE A 88 15.69 -16.25 0.70
N PHE A 89 15.84 -15.21 -0.11
CA PHE A 89 15.17 -13.93 0.15
C PHE A 89 13.65 -14.05 0.11
N ALA A 90 13.11 -14.66 -0.96
CA ALA A 90 11.66 -14.86 -1.11
C ALA A 90 11.10 -15.74 0.00
N GLY A 91 11.81 -16.81 0.40
CA GLY A 91 11.42 -17.67 1.51
C GLY A 91 11.37 -16.93 2.84
N ALA A 92 12.35 -16.07 3.12
CA ALA A 92 12.35 -15.23 4.32
C ALA A 92 11.17 -14.25 4.33
N VAL A 93 10.89 -13.59 3.19
CA VAL A 93 9.72 -12.70 3.02
C VAL A 93 8.42 -13.45 3.25
N TYR A 94 8.26 -14.62 2.64
CA TYR A 94 7.06 -15.43 2.80
C TYR A 94 6.86 -15.89 4.24
N ASP A 95 7.90 -16.39 4.91
CA ASP A 95 7.82 -16.85 6.31
C ASP A 95 7.46 -15.71 7.27
N ALA A 96 8.03 -14.52 7.06
CA ALA A 96 7.69 -13.33 7.84
C ALA A 96 6.22 -12.91 7.66
N LEU A 97 5.70 -12.93 6.42
CA LEU A 97 4.29 -12.62 6.14
C LEU A 97 3.34 -13.66 6.74
N LEU A 98 3.71 -14.94 6.66
CA LEU A 98 2.92 -16.05 7.18
C LEU A 98 2.83 -15.99 8.72
N ARG A 99 3.96 -15.86 9.41
CA ARG A 99 4.03 -15.90 10.87
C ARG A 99 3.67 -14.58 11.55
N GLY A 100 3.69 -13.48 10.81
CA GLY A 100 3.40 -12.14 11.31
C GLY A 100 4.43 -11.63 12.33
N ARG A 101 4.07 -10.51 12.98
CA ARG A 101 4.92 -9.77 13.92
C ARG A 101 5.30 -10.65 15.12
N GLY A 102 6.59 -10.69 15.44
CA GLY A 102 7.08 -11.38 16.63
C GLY A 102 8.60 -11.39 16.73
N LYS A 103 9.11 -11.82 17.88
CA LYS A 103 10.55 -11.95 18.11
C LYS A 103 11.14 -12.94 17.11
N TYR A 104 12.26 -12.55 16.46
CA TYR A 104 12.96 -13.34 15.44
C TYR A 104 12.17 -13.64 14.15
N ARG A 105 11.09 -12.88 13.87
CA ARG A 105 10.25 -13.04 12.66
C ARG A 105 10.30 -11.84 11.72
N ASN A 106 11.23 -10.92 11.99
CA ASN A 106 11.39 -9.68 11.22
C ASN A 106 12.53 -9.85 10.22
N ILE A 107 12.39 -9.21 9.06
CA ILE A 107 13.44 -9.17 8.04
C ILE A 107 14.21 -7.88 8.22
N TYR A 108 15.53 -8.01 8.29
CA TYR A 108 16.43 -6.88 8.38
C TYR A 108 17.34 -6.85 7.17
N THR A 109 17.09 -5.90 6.27
CA THR A 109 17.99 -5.62 5.14
C THR A 109 19.02 -4.59 5.56
N TYR A 110 20.28 -4.99 5.65
CA TYR A 110 21.39 -4.11 6.02
C TYR A 110 22.40 -3.99 4.88
N GLY A 111 23.16 -2.91 4.89
CA GLY A 111 24.21 -2.67 3.90
C GLY A 111 24.37 -1.18 3.58
N PRO A 112 25.40 -0.82 2.79
CA PRO A 112 25.67 0.56 2.38
C PRO A 112 24.50 1.23 1.66
N ALA A 113 24.55 2.55 1.56
CA ALA A 113 23.62 3.30 0.71
C ALA A 113 23.70 2.78 -0.75
N ASN A 114 22.59 2.90 -1.48
CA ASN A 114 22.49 2.55 -2.91
C ASN A 114 22.64 1.05 -3.27
N CYS A 115 22.53 0.12 -2.31
CA CYS A 115 22.55 -1.33 -2.57
C CYS A 115 21.17 -1.95 -2.90
N GLY A 116 20.18 -1.15 -3.34
CA GLY A 116 18.87 -1.69 -3.75
C GLY A 116 17.94 -2.16 -2.61
N LYS A 117 18.29 -1.97 -1.34
CA LYS A 117 17.49 -2.42 -0.17
C LYS A 117 16.01 -1.97 -0.25
N THR A 118 15.78 -0.68 -0.45
CA THR A 118 14.42 -0.13 -0.56
C THR A 118 13.69 -0.63 -1.81
N PHE A 119 14.44 -0.89 -2.89
CA PHE A 119 13.89 -1.39 -4.15
C PHE A 119 13.35 -2.82 -4.01
N LEU A 120 14.06 -3.69 -3.28
CA LEU A 120 13.63 -5.08 -3.05
C LEU A 120 12.33 -5.19 -2.24
N ILE A 121 12.04 -4.20 -1.40
CA ILE A 121 10.88 -4.21 -0.49
C ILE A 121 9.71 -3.36 -1.03
N SER A 122 9.96 -2.51 -2.03
CA SER A 122 8.96 -1.57 -2.54
C SER A 122 7.65 -2.20 -3.03
N PRO A 123 7.60 -3.40 -3.64
CA PRO A 123 6.32 -3.97 -4.08
C PRO A 123 5.39 -4.27 -2.93
N LEU A 124 5.92 -4.67 -1.77
CA LEU A 124 5.10 -4.97 -0.60
C LEU A 124 4.33 -3.72 -0.12
N LYS A 125 4.84 -2.51 -0.35
CA LYS A 125 4.11 -1.24 -0.07
C LYS A 125 2.91 -1.02 -0.97
N THR A 126 2.84 -1.70 -2.10
CA THR A 126 1.72 -1.62 -3.05
C THR A 126 0.62 -2.62 -2.68
N ILE A 127 0.98 -3.70 -1.98
CA ILE A 127 0.07 -4.79 -1.62
C ILE A 127 -0.55 -4.56 -0.26
N TYR A 128 0.24 -4.06 0.70
CA TYR A 128 -0.13 -3.98 2.11
C TYR A 128 -0.32 -2.55 2.60
N GLU A 129 -1.17 -2.39 3.61
CA GLU A 129 -1.25 -1.17 4.41
C GLU A 129 -0.04 -1.13 5.35
N CYS A 130 0.91 -0.27 5.02
CA CYS A 130 2.22 -0.27 5.64
C CYS A 130 2.44 0.94 6.54
N PHE A 131 2.90 0.70 7.78
CA PHE A 131 3.48 1.75 8.59
C PHE A 131 4.93 1.99 8.17
N VAL A 132 5.27 3.22 7.83
CA VAL A 132 6.64 3.61 7.47
C VAL A 132 7.10 4.68 8.43
N ASN A 133 8.10 4.39 9.25
CA ASN A 133 8.70 5.40 10.10
C ASN A 133 9.68 6.27 9.28
N PRO A 134 9.49 7.60 9.19
CA PRO A 134 10.54 8.48 8.65
C PRO A 134 11.77 8.43 9.57
N ALA A 135 12.97 8.47 8.97
CA ALA A 135 14.25 8.36 9.68
C ALA A 135 14.54 9.52 10.67
N SER A 136 13.59 10.43 10.89
CA SER A 136 13.74 11.65 11.67
C SER A 136 13.39 11.44 13.15
N GLY A 137 14.06 10.54 13.86
CA GLY A 137 14.24 10.51 15.32
C GLY A 137 13.03 10.57 16.28
N SER A 138 11.80 10.81 15.83
CA SER A 138 10.59 10.95 16.64
C SER A 138 9.75 9.70 16.54
N PHE A 139 9.73 8.91 17.60
CA PHE A 139 9.05 7.61 17.70
C PHE A 139 7.53 7.72 17.86
N ALA A 140 6.84 8.43 16.97
CA ALA A 140 5.39 8.46 16.98
C ALA A 140 4.86 7.14 16.37
N TRP A 141 4.61 6.13 17.21
CA TRP A 141 4.03 4.82 16.81
C TRP A 141 2.52 4.86 16.56
N VAL A 142 1.98 6.04 16.24
CA VAL A 142 0.54 6.23 16.04
C VAL A 142 0.10 5.48 14.78
N GLY A 143 -0.88 4.57 14.92
CA GLY A 143 -1.45 3.80 13.80
C GLY A 143 -0.68 2.53 13.42
N VAL A 144 0.36 2.15 14.16
CA VAL A 144 1.14 0.92 13.91
C VAL A 144 0.33 -0.35 14.14
N ASP A 145 -0.59 -0.30 15.11
CA ASP A 145 -1.52 -1.38 15.44
C ASP A 145 -2.37 -1.77 14.24
N GLN A 146 -2.79 -0.78 13.44
CA GLN A 146 -3.62 -0.94 12.25
C GLN A 146 -2.84 -1.40 11.01
N ALA A 147 -1.52 -1.29 11.01
CA ALA A 147 -0.69 -1.66 9.87
C ALA A 147 -0.49 -3.18 9.74
N GLU A 148 -0.55 -3.67 8.51
CA GLU A 148 -0.33 -5.07 8.15
C GLU A 148 1.15 -5.42 8.13
N VAL A 149 1.98 -4.47 7.68
CA VAL A 149 3.43 -4.56 7.59
C VAL A 149 4.07 -3.28 8.15
N VAL A 150 5.17 -3.43 8.88
CA VAL A 150 5.89 -2.31 9.49
C VAL A 150 7.27 -2.21 8.84
N TYR A 151 7.58 -1.06 8.26
CA TYR A 151 8.89 -0.71 7.75
C TYR A 151 9.60 0.28 8.66
N LEU A 152 10.73 -0.16 9.18
CA LEU A 152 11.64 0.67 9.96
C LEU A 152 12.84 0.97 9.08
N MET A 153 12.93 2.20 8.60
CA MET A 153 14.14 2.69 7.94
C MET A 153 15.10 3.14 9.03
N ILE A 154 16.20 2.40 9.20
CA ILE A 154 17.31 2.73 10.09
C ILE A 154 18.46 3.26 9.23
#